data_AF-A0A7S1X5Z7-F1
#
_entry.id   AF-A0A7S1X5Z7-F1
#
_cell.length_a   1.000
_cell.length_b   1.000
_cell.length_c   1.000
_cell.angle_alpha   90.00
_cell.angle_beta   90.00
_cell.angle_gamma   90.00
#
_symmetry.space_group_name_H-M   'P 1'
#
loop_
_entity.id
_entity.type
_entity.pdbx_description
1 polymer ?
#
loop_
_entity_poly.entity_id
_entity_poly.type
_entity_poly.pdbx_seq_one_letter_code
_entity_poly.pdbx_strand_id
1 'polypeptide(L)'
;QALEGDLVLAFTARPRRVVLVGDPAQLPATLLSLEASRTQRARSAMARLMEAGDHVSLLDTQYRMHPDIAAFPASAFYNGALRTSPANAARPCAFSAVPARYCLVDV
;
A
#
# COMPACT_ATOMS: atom_id res chain seq x y z
N GLN A 1 0.06 -8.80 0.52
CA GLN A 1 -0.47 -9.38 1.78
C GLN A 1 -0.34 -10.91 1.75
N ALA A 2 0.88 -11.42 1.76
CA ALA A 2 1.20 -12.84 1.85
C ALA A 2 2.59 -12.96 2.49
N LEU A 3 2.84 -14.03 3.23
CA LEU A 3 4.16 -14.32 3.75
C LEU A 3 5.06 -14.73 2.59
N GLU A 4 6.38 -14.52 2.72
CA GLU A 4 7.32 -14.98 1.70
C GLU A 4 7.20 -16.49 1.42
N GLY A 5 6.94 -17.29 2.47
CA GLY A 5 6.75 -18.73 2.34
C GLY A 5 5.55 -19.12 1.46
N ASP A 6 4.52 -18.29 1.38
CA ASP A 6 3.32 -18.58 0.58
C ASP A 6 3.62 -18.57 -0.93
N LEU A 7 4.65 -17.83 -1.35
CA LEU A 7 5.06 -17.74 -2.75
C LEU A 7 5.78 -18.99 -3.25
N VAL A 8 6.25 -19.86 -2.35
CA VAL A 8 6.88 -21.13 -2.74
C VAL A 8 5.94 -21.95 -3.62
N LEU A 9 4.64 -21.94 -3.32
CA LEU A 9 3.63 -22.64 -4.12
C LEU A 9 3.63 -22.14 -5.58
N ALA A 10 3.64 -20.82 -5.78
CA ALA A 10 3.67 -20.23 -7.12
C ALA A 10 5.00 -20.52 -7.86
N PHE A 11 6.12 -20.58 -7.14
CA PHE A 11 7.44 -20.84 -7.73
C PHE A 11 7.69 -22.30 -8.07
N THR A 12 6.89 -23.24 -7.56
CA THR A 12 6.94 -24.65 -8.00
C THR A 12 6.71 -24.79 -9.51
N ALA A 13 5.93 -23.88 -10.11
CA ALA A 13 5.66 -23.83 -11.54
C ALA A 13 6.85 -23.30 -12.38
N ARG A 14 7.97 -22.93 -11.75
CA ARG A 14 9.18 -22.39 -12.41
C ARG A 14 8.88 -21.26 -13.40
N PRO A 15 8.24 -20.16 -12.96
CA PRO A 15 7.90 -19.06 -13.84
C PRO A 15 9.17 -18.41 -14.42
N ARG A 16 9.13 -18.08 -15.71
CA ARG A 16 10.24 -17.35 -16.38
C ARG A 16 10.27 -15.87 -16.02
N ARG A 17 9.12 -15.32 -15.60
CA ARG A 17 8.93 -13.92 -15.21
C ARG A 17 7.91 -13.87 -14.08
N VAL A 18 8.17 -13.01 -13.10
CA VAL A 18 7.32 -12.82 -11.91
C VAL A 18 7.07 -11.33 -11.75
N VAL A 19 5.81 -10.96 -11.53
CA VAL A 19 5.42 -9.60 -11.17
C VAL A 19 4.82 -9.67 -9.78
N LEU A 20 5.44 -8.97 -8.83
CA LEU A 20 4.94 -8.85 -7.47
C LEU A 20 4.24 -7.50 -7.34
N VAL A 21 2.96 -7.52 -7.03
CA VAL A 21 2.15 -6.32 -6.83
C VAL A 21 1.73 -6.26 -5.37
N GLY A 22 1.94 -5.11 -4.74
CA GLY A 22 1.60 -4.88 -3.36
C GLY A 22 2.10 -3.52 -2.88
N ASP A 23 1.89 -3.26 -1.60
CA ASP A 23 2.31 -2.03 -0.95
C ASP A 23 2.87 -2.35 0.45
N PRO A 24 4.19 -2.22 0.67
CA PRO A 24 4.80 -2.46 1.98
C PRO A 24 4.39 -1.45 3.05
N ALA A 25 3.86 -0.28 2.68
CA ALA A 25 3.35 0.70 3.64
C ALA A 25 1.95 0.34 4.18
N GLN A 26 1.30 -0.67 3.60
CA GLN A 26 0.00 -1.18 4.04
C GLN A 26 0.13 -2.39 4.97
N LEU A 27 -1.02 -2.96 5.36
CA LEU A 27 -1.07 -4.06 6.30
C LEU A 27 -0.21 -5.25 5.84
N PRO A 28 0.67 -5.78 6.72
CA PRO A 28 1.45 -6.98 6.43
C PRO A 28 0.54 -8.22 6.37
N ALA A 29 1.13 -9.36 6.01
CA ALA A 29 0.43 -10.63 6.09
C ALA A 29 0.12 -10.97 7.57
N THR A 30 -1.05 -11.56 7.81
CA THR A 30 -1.45 -11.99 9.14
C THR A 30 -0.66 -13.23 9.56
N LEU A 31 0.13 -13.13 10.61
CA LEU A 31 0.84 -14.25 11.22
C LEU A 31 0.40 -14.42 12.67
N LEU A 32 -0.29 -15.52 12.96
CA LEU A 32 -0.88 -15.77 14.28
C LEU A 32 0.17 -16.16 15.33
N SER A 33 1.27 -16.78 14.90
CA SER A 33 2.35 -17.18 15.81
C SER A 33 3.21 -15.99 16.18
N LEU A 34 3.16 -15.60 17.46
CA LEU A 34 4.01 -14.53 18.02
C LEU A 34 5.50 -14.88 17.95
N GLU A 35 5.85 -16.15 18.13
CA GLU A 35 7.24 -16.61 18.01
C GLU A 35 7.74 -16.46 16.57
N ALA A 36 6.92 -16.88 15.59
CA ALA A 36 7.27 -16.73 14.19
C ALA A 36 7.31 -15.26 13.74
N SER A 37 6.47 -14.39 14.33
CA SER A 37 6.45 -12.95 14.09
C SER A 37 7.77 -12.25 14.46
N ARG A 38 8.48 -12.77 15.47
CA ARG A 38 9.80 -12.27 15.86
C ARG A 38 10.92 -12.68 14.89
N THR A 39 10.63 -13.56 13.94
CA THR A 39 11.59 -13.99 12.92
C THR A 39 11.42 -13.19 11.64
N GLN A 40 12.46 -13.17 10.81
CA GLN A 40 12.41 -12.59 9.46
C GLN A 40 11.46 -13.33 8.49
N ARG A 41 10.67 -14.31 8.97
CA ARG A 41 9.68 -15.04 8.17
C ARG A 41 8.32 -14.33 8.07
N ALA A 42 8.09 -13.32 8.89
CA ALA A 42 6.84 -12.54 8.89
C ALA A 42 6.74 -11.53 7.74
N ARG A 43 7.82 -11.29 7.00
CA ARG A 43 7.83 -10.34 5.87
C ARG A 43 7.32 -10.97 4.57
N SER A 44 6.84 -10.12 3.67
CA SER A 44 6.51 -10.53 2.30
C SER A 44 7.77 -10.59 1.43
N ALA A 45 7.74 -11.38 0.35
CA ALA A 45 8.88 -11.42 -0.58
C ALA A 45 9.11 -10.06 -1.26
N MET A 46 8.04 -9.30 -1.53
CA MET A 46 8.16 -7.94 -2.06
C MET A 46 8.97 -7.08 -1.10
N ALA A 47 8.58 -7.00 0.18
CA ALA A 47 9.31 -6.22 1.18
C ALA A 47 10.80 -6.62 1.26
N ARG A 48 11.11 -7.92 1.24
CA ARG A 48 12.50 -8.40 1.22
C ARG A 48 13.29 -7.92 -0.01
N LEU A 49 12.71 -8.00 -1.20
CA LEU A 49 13.39 -7.57 -2.44
C LEU A 49 13.61 -6.05 -2.43
N MET A 50 12.66 -5.28 -1.90
CA MET A 50 12.83 -3.84 -1.71
C MET A 50 13.97 -3.50 -0.75
N GLU A 51 14.06 -4.21 0.38
CA GLU A 51 15.18 -4.09 1.33
C GLU A 51 16.53 -4.48 0.71
N ALA A 52 16.53 -5.42 -0.25
CA ALA A 52 17.72 -5.84 -0.99
C ALA A 52 18.16 -4.83 -2.06
N GLY A 53 17.37 -3.78 -2.30
CA GLY A 53 17.67 -2.72 -3.28
C GLY A 53 17.20 -3.05 -4.70
N ASP A 54 16.31 -4.03 -4.88
CA ASP A 54 15.69 -4.29 -6.18
C ASP A 54 14.84 -3.09 -6.64
N HIS A 55 14.69 -2.92 -7.96
CA HIS A 55 13.93 -1.82 -8.52
C HIS A 55 12.42 -1.97 -8.21
N VAL A 56 11.82 -0.89 -7.73
CA VAL A 56 10.39 -0.80 -7.41
C VAL A 56 9.79 0.38 -8.17
N SER A 57 8.72 0.11 -8.91
CA SER A 57 7.94 1.15 -9.56
C SER A 57 6.72 1.49 -8.71
N LEU A 58 6.67 2.72 -8.19
CA LEU A 58 5.47 3.24 -7.52
C LEU A 58 4.45 3.66 -8.58
N LEU A 59 3.20 3.17 -8.44
CA LEU A 59 2.07 3.74 -9.17
C LEU A 59 1.63 5.02 -8.45
N ASP A 60 2.11 6.14 -8.94
CA ASP A 60 2.07 7.41 -8.22
C ASP A 60 0.75 8.17 -8.34
N THR A 61 -0.21 7.73 -9.16
CA THR A 61 -1.48 8.42 -9.37
C THR A 61 -2.64 7.66 -8.71
N GLN A 62 -3.30 8.26 -7.72
CA GLN A 62 -4.47 7.71 -7.05
C GLN A 62 -5.78 8.20 -7.69
N TYR A 63 -6.76 7.29 -7.79
CA TYR A 63 -8.05 7.51 -8.43
C TYR A 63 -9.25 7.30 -7.50
N ARG A 64 -9.04 7.06 -6.21
CA ARG A 64 -10.14 6.76 -5.26
C ARG A 64 -10.62 7.97 -4.47
N MET A 65 -9.70 8.66 -3.82
CA MET A 65 -9.99 9.62 -2.75
C MET A 65 -9.88 11.08 -3.22
N HIS A 66 -10.55 12.00 -2.52
CA HIS A 66 -10.41 13.45 -2.72
C HIS A 66 -8.99 13.91 -2.32
N PRO A 67 -8.40 14.94 -2.96
CA PRO A 67 -7.04 15.41 -2.64
C PRO A 67 -6.82 15.71 -1.15
N ASP A 68 -7.82 16.29 -0.46
CA ASP A 68 -7.69 16.60 0.98
C ASP A 68 -7.53 15.36 1.86
N ILE A 69 -8.21 14.25 1.51
CA ILE A 69 -8.01 12.97 2.22
C ILE A 69 -6.66 12.38 1.82
N ALA A 70 -6.26 12.51 0.54
CA ALA A 70 -5.00 11.94 0.01
C ALA A 70 -3.75 12.64 0.55
N ALA A 71 -3.87 13.90 0.94
CA ALA A 71 -2.75 14.71 1.41
C ALA A 71 -2.00 14.06 2.58
N PHE A 72 -2.72 13.55 3.57
CA PHE A 72 -2.11 12.88 4.73
C PHE A 72 -1.34 11.60 4.36
N PRO A 73 -1.95 10.56 3.76
CA PRO A 73 -1.22 9.33 3.44
C PRO A 73 -0.11 9.56 2.41
N ALA A 74 -0.30 10.47 1.44
CA ALA A 74 0.74 10.86 0.49
C ALA A 74 2.00 11.33 1.21
N SER A 75 1.85 12.25 2.18
CA SER A 75 2.97 12.78 2.96
C SER A 75 3.53 11.77 3.95
N ALA A 76 2.68 11.01 4.64
CA ALA A 76 3.09 10.15 5.75
C ALA A 76 3.77 8.85 5.29
N PHE A 77 3.33 8.27 4.16
CA PHE A 77 3.77 6.94 3.72
C PHE A 77 4.52 6.95 2.38
N TYR A 78 4.32 7.98 1.55
CA TYR A 78 4.85 7.99 0.17
C TYR A 78 5.72 9.22 -0.13
N ASN A 79 6.26 9.91 0.89
CA ASN A 79 7.13 11.08 0.73
C ASN A 79 6.56 12.18 -0.20
N GLY A 80 5.24 12.31 -0.25
CA GLY A 80 4.54 13.25 -1.15
C GLY A 80 4.50 12.84 -2.62
N ALA A 81 4.97 11.65 -2.98
CA ALA A 81 4.98 11.16 -4.37
C ALA A 81 3.58 10.80 -4.89
N LEU A 82 2.61 10.50 -4.02
CA LEU A 82 1.26 10.11 -4.40
C LEU A 82 0.44 11.32 -4.88
N ARG A 83 0.13 11.36 -6.16
CA ARG A 83 -0.62 12.40 -6.88
C ARG A 83 -2.10 12.03 -7.01
N THR A 84 -2.97 13.02 -6.97
CA THR A 84 -4.40 12.82 -7.22
C THR A 84 -4.72 12.98 -8.70
N SER A 85 -5.53 12.08 -9.26
CA SER A 85 -5.99 12.20 -10.65
C SER A 85 -6.77 13.51 -10.88
N PRO A 86 -6.72 14.10 -12.09
CA PRO A 86 -7.45 15.33 -12.38
C PRO A 86 -8.95 15.22 -12.12
N ALA A 87 -9.53 14.05 -12.39
CA ALA A 87 -10.94 13.78 -12.15
C ALA A 87 -11.31 13.91 -10.67
N ASN A 88 -10.47 13.40 -9.76
CA ASN A 88 -10.69 13.52 -8.33
C ASN A 88 -10.31 14.88 -7.77
N ALA A 89 -9.30 15.54 -8.33
CA ALA A 89 -8.90 16.90 -7.95
C ALA A 89 -9.97 17.94 -8.28
N ALA A 90 -10.77 17.70 -9.33
CA ALA A 90 -11.88 18.56 -9.72
C ALA A 90 -13.17 18.30 -8.92
N ARG A 91 -13.24 17.25 -8.09
CA ARG A 91 -14.42 16.99 -7.28
C ARG A 91 -14.53 18.09 -6.22
N PRO A 92 -15.73 18.68 -6.01
CA PRO A 92 -15.90 19.65 -4.95
C PRO A 92 -15.61 19.00 -3.59
N CYS A 93 -14.90 19.72 -2.75
CA CYS A 93 -14.61 19.28 -1.39
C CYS A 93 -15.92 19.21 -0.60
N ALA A 94 -16.35 18.00 -0.24
CA ALA A 94 -17.50 17.81 0.63
C ALA A 94 -17.19 18.24 2.08
N PHE A 95 -15.91 18.30 2.47
CA PHE A 95 -15.49 18.66 3.84
C PHE A 95 -15.60 20.15 4.14
N SER A 96 -15.34 21.04 3.16
CA SER A 96 -15.34 22.48 3.40
C SER A 96 -16.74 23.08 3.58
N ALA A 97 -17.80 22.33 3.22
CA ALA A 97 -19.19 22.79 3.28
C ALA A 97 -19.93 22.39 4.57
N VAL A 98 -19.34 21.56 5.44
CA VAL A 98 -20.03 21.05 6.63
C VAL A 98 -19.50 21.79 7.88
N PRO A 99 -20.33 22.61 8.56
CA PRO A 99 -19.98 23.20 9.85
C PRO A 99 -20.15 22.12 10.94
N ALA A 100 -19.26 21.13 10.97
CA ALA A 100 -19.31 20.07 11.98
C ALA A 100 -17.95 19.83 12.61
N ARG A 101 -17.97 19.58 13.92
CA ARG A 101 -16.77 19.14 14.68
C ARG A 101 -16.22 17.80 14.19
N TYR A 102 -17.04 17.01 13.51
CA TYR A 102 -16.67 15.71 12.94
C TYR A 102 -17.37 15.53 11.59
N CYS A 103 -16.64 15.01 10.61
CA CYS A 103 -17.19 14.55 9.33
C CYS A 103 -16.87 13.05 9.24
N LEU A 104 -17.92 12.22 9.27
CA LEU A 104 -17.77 10.77 9.12
C LEU A 104 -17.67 10.46 7.64
N VAL A 105 -16.57 9.84 7.24
CA VAL A 105 -16.36 9.36 5.88
C VAL A 105 -16.21 7.85 5.95
N ASP A 106 -17.14 7.17 5.29
CA ASP A 106 -17.07 5.74 5.06
C ASP A 106 -16.32 5.48 3.73
N VAL A 107 -15.59 4.37 3.65
CA VAL A 107 -14.66 4.05 2.55
C VAL A 107 -15.13 2.94 1.66
#